data_AF-A0A7U3Z2N6-F1
#
_entry.id   AF-A0A7U3Z2N6-F1
#
_cell.length_a   1.000
_cell.length_b   1.000
_cell.length_c   1.000
_cell.angle_alpha   90.00
_cell.angle_beta   90.00
_cell.angle_gamma   90.00
#
_symmetry.space_group_name_H-M   'P 1'
#
loop_
_entity.id
_entity.type
_entity.pdbx_description
1 polymer ?
#
loop_
_entity_poly.entity_id
_entity_poly.type
_entity_poly.pdbx_seq_one_letter_code
_entity_poly.pdbx_strand_id
1 'polypeptide(L)' 'MGENPIIFTRDVLARYQISEKTLWKWRDPKKMPKGFKLHFPAPTIPGVPNRWRLSDVLAWEEASSQK' A
#
# COMPACT_ATOMS: atom_id res chain seq x y z
N MET A 1 -7.85 10.70 -20.05
CA MET A 1 -6.76 9.73 -20.19
C MET A 1 -6.22 9.48 -18.79
N GLY A 2 -6.63 8.38 -18.16
CA GLY A 2 -6.29 8.08 -16.78
C GLY A 2 -4.87 7.52 -16.72
N GLU A 3 -3.90 8.38 -16.45
CA GLU A 3 -2.57 7.91 -16.07
C GLU A 3 -2.73 7.17 -14.75
N ASN A 4 -2.39 5.88 -14.76
CA ASN A 4 -2.44 5.04 -13.58
C ASN A 4 -1.00 4.82 -13.12
N PRO A 5 -0.32 5.85 -12.57
CA PRO A 5 1.12 5.85 -12.40
C PRO A 5 1.54 4.68 -11.52
N ILE A 6 2.60 4.01 -11.95
CA ILE A 6 3.20 2.91 -11.20
C ILE A 6 4.20 3.52 -10.24
N ILE A 7 3.98 3.28 -8.94
CA ILE A 7 4.87 3.69 -7.87
C ILE A 7 5.63 2.47 -7.33
N PHE A 8 6.85 2.71 -6.84
CA PHE A 8 7.67 1.64 -6.27
C PHE A 8 7.55 1.58 -4.75
N THR A 9 8.15 0.55 -4.14
CA THR A 9 8.15 0.41 -2.68
C THR A 9 8.68 1.68 -2.05
N ARG A 10 9.79 2.20 -2.56
CA ARG A 10 10.43 3.44 -2.07
C ARG A 10 9.46 4.62 -1.98
N ASP A 11 8.56 4.76 -2.96
CA ASP A 11 7.62 5.88 -3.02
C ASP A 11 6.52 5.71 -1.97
N VAL A 12 6.04 4.47 -1.79
CA VAL A 12 5.10 4.12 -0.72
C VAL A 12 5.72 4.38 0.65
N LEU A 13 6.97 3.96 0.86
CA LEU A 13 7.70 4.19 2.11
C LEU A 13 7.89 5.67 2.41
N ALA A 14 8.29 6.45 1.39
CA ALA A 14 8.47 7.89 1.52
C ALA A 14 7.14 8.60 1.81
N ARG A 15 6.04 8.20 1.16
CA ARG A 15 4.71 8.77 1.33
C ARG A 15 4.20 8.61 2.77
N TYR A 16 4.35 7.42 3.35
CA TYR A 16 3.88 7.13 4.70
C TYR A 16 4.94 7.34 5.79
N GLN A 17 6.17 7.72 5.40
CA GLN A 17 7.34 7.80 6.29
C GLN A 17 7.55 6.53 7.12
N ILE A 18 7.39 5.37 6.48
CA ILE A 18 7.54 4.06 7.12
C ILE A 18 8.70 3.27 6.50
N SER A 19 9.14 2.22 7.19
CA SER A 19 10.12 1.26 6.66
C SER A 19 9.42 0.07 5.96
N GLU A 20 10.14 -0.65 5.09
CA GLU A 20 9.64 -1.86 4.40
C GLU A 20 9.06 -2.90 5.37
N LYS A 21 9.68 -3.05 6.54
CA LYS A 21 9.20 -3.95 7.59
C LYS A 21 7.80 -3.56 8.09
N THR A 22 7.51 -2.27 8.17
CA THR A 22 6.19 -1.75 8.57
C THR A 22 5.18 -1.97 7.45
N LEU A 23 5.55 -1.69 6.20
CA LEU A 23 4.70 -1.98 5.04
C LEU A 23 4.34 -3.47 4.95
N TRP A 24 5.30 -4.37 5.18
CA TRP A 24 5.06 -5.81 5.28
C TRP A 24 4.06 -6.17 6.39
N LYS A 25 4.12 -5.50 7.55
CA LYS A 25 3.13 -5.70 8.62
C LYS A 25 1.74 -5.22 8.21
N TRP A 26 1.63 -4.13 7.44
CA TRP A 26 0.33 -3.63 6.97
C TRP A 26 -0.32 -4.56 5.95
N ARG A 27 0.48 -5.33 5.21
CA ARG A 27 0.00 -6.38 4.30
C ARG A 27 -0.47 -7.64 5.04
N ASP A 28 0.02 -7.87 6.25
CA ASP A 28 -0.29 -9.06 7.03
C ASP A 28 -1.53 -8.82 7.91
N PRO A 29 -2.67 -9.50 7.66
CA PRO A 29 -3.90 -9.25 8.40
C PRO A 29 -3.81 -9.61 9.88
N LYS A 30 -2.82 -10.41 10.32
CA LYS A 30 -2.58 -10.70 11.74
C LYS A 30 -1.70 -9.67 12.42
N LYS A 31 -0.82 -8.99 11.69
CA LYS A 31 0.16 -8.02 12.23
C LYS A 31 -0.19 -6.56 11.95
N MET A 32 -1.25 -6.31 11.18
CA MET A 32 -1.71 -4.98 10.87
C MET A 32 -2.19 -4.27 12.16
N PRO A 33 -1.84 -2.97 12.35
CA PRO A 33 -2.36 -2.18 13.46
C PRO A 33 -3.89 -2.14 13.45
N LYS A 34 -4.52 -2.23 14.64
CA LYS A 34 -5.99 -2.18 14.80
C LYS A 34 -6.66 -0.91 14.27
N GLY A 35 -5.88 0.12 13.91
CA GLY A 35 -6.38 1.36 13.30
C GLY A 35 -6.69 1.25 11.81
N PHE A 36 -6.21 0.22 11.11
CA PHE A 36 -6.54 -0.01 9.70
C PHE A 36 -7.73 -0.95 9.57
N LYS A 37 -8.67 -0.63 8.70
CA LYS A 37 -9.79 -1.52 8.37
C LYS A 37 -9.41 -2.64 7.40
N LEU A 38 -8.48 -2.37 6.49
CA LEU A 38 -8.11 -3.27 5.40
C LEU A 38 -6.60 -3.43 5.33
N HIS A 39 -6.15 -4.63 4.98
CA HIS A 39 -4.73 -4.90 4.73
C HIS A 39 -4.24 -4.15 3.49
N PHE A 40 -2.98 -3.75 3.52
CA PHE A 40 -2.37 -3.03 2.39
C PHE A 40 -2.35 -3.92 1.14
N PRO A 41 -2.69 -3.38 -0.05
CA PRO A 41 -2.80 -4.17 -1.26
C PRO A 41 -1.47 -4.83 -1.65
N ALA A 42 -1.57 -6.04 -2.20
CA ALA A 42 -0.42 -6.70 -2.81
C ALA A 42 0.01 -5.94 -4.07
N PRO A 43 1.30 -5.98 -4.45
CA PRO A 43 1.76 -5.37 -5.69
C PRO A 43 0.97 -5.93 -6.88
N THR A 44 0.28 -5.04 -7.60
CA THR A 44 -0.67 -5.40 -8.68
C THR A 44 0.02 -5.96 -9.92
N ILE A 45 1.36 -5.98 -9.98
CA ILE A 45 2.14 -6.44 -11.12
C ILE A 45 2.79 -7.79 -10.78
N PRO A 46 2.31 -8.90 -11.37
CA PRO A 46 2.88 -10.22 -11.13
C PRO A 46 4.34 -10.25 -11.56
N GLY A 47 5.21 -10.80 -10.70
CA GLY A 47 6.65 -10.95 -10.96
C GLY A 47 7.54 -9.84 -10.41
N VAL A 48 7.00 -8.72 -9.92
CA VAL A 48 7.80 -7.63 -9.33
C VAL A 48 7.21 -7.20 -7.98
N PRO A 49 7.82 -7.61 -6.85
CA PRO A 49 7.30 -7.36 -5.51
C PRO A 49 7.33 -5.88 -5.09
N ASN A 50 7.92 -5.03 -5.92
CA ASN A 50 8.21 -3.63 -5.63
C ASN A 50 7.44 -2.64 -6.51
N ARG A 51 6.32 -3.05 -7.15
CA ARG A 51 5.51 -2.16 -7.99
C ARG A 51 4.04 -2.16 -7.59
N TRP A 52 3.50 -0.97 -7.36
CA TRP A 52 2.09 -0.73 -7.08
C TRP A 52 1.53 0.24 -8.08
N ARG A 53 0.24 0.10 -8.35
CA ARG A 53 -0.52 1.16 -8.99
C ARG A 53 -0.87 2.21 -7.94
N LEU A 54 -0.63 3.48 -8.24
CA LEU A 54 -0.98 4.58 -7.34
C LEU A 54 -2.48 4.56 -6.97
N SER A 55 -3.33 4.22 -7.91
CA SER A 55 -4.78 4.08 -7.71
C SER A 55 -5.15 2.99 -6.72
N ASP A 56 -4.47 1.84 -6.70
CA ASP A 56 -4.69 0.79 -5.69
C ASP A 56 -4.31 1.30 -4.29
N VAL A 57 -3.21 2.04 -4.19
CA VAL A 57 -2.76 2.62 -2.91
C VAL A 57 -3.71 3.71 -2.42
N LEU A 58 -4.19 4.58 -3.32
CA LEU A 58 -5.18 5.60 -3.00
C LEU A 58 -6.53 4.99 -2.59
N ALA A 59 -7.02 4.00 -3.33
CA ALA A 59 -8.27 3.31 -3.00
C ALA A 59 -8.18 2.60 -1.64
N TRP A 60 -7.03 1.99 -1.34
CA TRP A 60 -6.78 1.42 -0.01
C TRP A 60 -6.72 2.49 1.08
N GLU A 61 -6.07 3.64 0.81
CA GLU A 61 -5.99 4.77 1.73
C GLU A 61 -7.39 5.31 2.05
N GLU A 62 -8.25 5.51 1.04
CA GLU A 62 -9.65 5.92 1.24
C GLU A 62 -10.46 4.88 2.02
N ALA A 63 -10.31 3.60 1.71
CA ALA A 63 -11.05 2.54 2.37
C ALA A 63 -10.55 2.25 3.81
N SER A 64 -9.26 2.48 4.08
CA SER A 64 -8.67 2.36 5.42
C SER A 64 -8.84 3.61 6.27
N SER A 65 -8.94 4.79 5.66
CA SER A 65 -9.15 6.07 6.32
C SER A 65 -10.64 6.26 6.62
N GLN A 66 -11.16 5.49 7.58
CA GLN A 66 -12.44 5.84 8.20
C GLN A 66 -12.19 6.69 9.44
N LYS A 67 -12.59 7.96 9.34
CA LYS A 67 -13.05 8.74 10.48
C LYS A 67 -14.28 8.07 11.11
#